data_AF-A0AA87QCX4-F1
#
_entry.id   AF-A0AA87QCX4-F1
#
_cell.length_a   1.000
_cell.length_b   1.000
_cell.length_c   1.000
_cell.angle_alpha   90.00
_cell.angle_beta   90.00
_cell.angle_gamma   90.00
#
_symmetry.space_group_name_H-M   'P 1'
#
loop_
_entity.id
_entity.type
_entity.pdbx_description
1 polymer ?
#
loop_
_entity_poly.entity_id
_entity_poly.type
_entity_poly.pdbx_seq_one_letter_code
_entity_poly.pdbx_strand_id
1 'polypeptide(L)'
;MKILGAVVAGLASISIFVTTAKAACDDIPAEFRADGGWLFKMGKTWRPVNKELNDFVGDNAKRVFFTYVVNDKGAKMPRRGLLIVKSGYDLVHARSDGDTQRITLLRNSQRNVEKCETEVRYFKAKVLSDVYDRYHDYGFRTKGKEADVDLIERFHVKYATREPAGCKDSKEARADVYFGGRWTSNRSQFSFDPKVVKFGQHSQFLAWIGISPAYAAPPISDRQVEIKKYVADSDGLACVRFDIKVQPGRFIRINDLEHPGLFREKEQSWVWTE
;
A
#
# COMPACT_ATOMS: atom_id res chain seq x y z
N MET A 1 -16.76 67.86 -28.35
CA MET A 1 -16.34 67.42 -27.00
C MET A 1 -16.88 66.01 -26.76
N LYS A 2 -16.03 64.98 -26.90
CA LYS A 2 -16.32 63.60 -26.46
C LYS A 2 -15.03 63.07 -25.84
N ILE A 3 -15.05 62.88 -24.53
CA ILE A 3 -13.93 62.33 -23.75
C ILE A 3 -14.08 60.82 -23.80
N LEU A 4 -13.16 60.12 -24.49
CA LEU A 4 -13.04 58.67 -24.39
C LEU A 4 -12.30 58.34 -23.09
N GLY A 5 -13.02 57.80 -22.11
CA GLY A 5 -12.42 57.17 -20.93
C GLY A 5 -11.94 55.78 -21.28
N ALA A 6 -10.62 55.55 -21.21
CA ALA A 6 -10.03 54.23 -21.29
C ALA A 6 -10.06 53.58 -19.90
N VAL A 7 -10.89 52.56 -19.74
CA VAL A 7 -10.89 51.69 -18.54
C VAL A 7 -9.81 50.64 -18.73
N VAL A 8 -8.71 50.79 -18.01
CA VAL A 8 -7.64 49.78 -17.92
C VAL A 8 -8.12 48.68 -16.97
N ALA A 9 -8.56 47.56 -17.55
CA ALA A 9 -8.87 46.35 -16.79
C ALA A 9 -7.56 45.68 -16.35
N GLY A 10 -7.16 45.91 -15.10
CA GLY A 10 -6.04 45.21 -14.46
C GLY A 10 -6.37 43.73 -14.28
N LEU A 11 -5.70 42.86 -15.03
CA LEU A 11 -5.70 41.42 -14.79
C LEU A 11 -4.94 41.14 -13.50
N ALA A 12 -5.66 40.98 -12.38
CA ALA A 12 -5.12 40.42 -11.17
C ALA A 12 -4.78 38.94 -11.41
N SER A 13 -3.50 38.64 -11.66
CA SER A 13 -3.00 37.28 -11.69
C SER A 13 -3.09 36.68 -10.28
N ILE A 14 -4.19 35.97 -10.00
CA ILE A 14 -4.30 35.12 -8.81
C ILE A 14 -3.29 33.99 -8.98
N SER A 15 -2.10 34.20 -8.42
CA SER A 15 -1.10 33.14 -8.28
C SER A 15 -1.63 32.16 -7.25
N ILE A 16 -2.29 31.11 -7.70
CA ILE A 16 -2.61 29.95 -6.87
C ILE A 16 -1.28 29.31 -6.53
N PHE A 17 -0.75 29.61 -5.34
CA PHE A 17 0.37 28.87 -4.77
C PHE A 17 -0.10 27.42 -4.59
N VAL A 18 0.31 26.57 -5.54
CA VAL A 18 0.16 25.12 -5.41
C VAL A 18 1.19 24.70 -4.36
N THR A 19 0.79 24.72 -3.08
CA THR A 19 1.54 24.01 -2.05
C THR A 19 1.39 22.53 -2.36
N THR A 20 2.31 21.98 -3.15
CA THR A 20 2.58 20.54 -3.12
C THR A 20 2.80 20.21 -1.66
N ALA A 21 1.89 19.42 -1.07
CA ALA A 21 1.98 19.04 0.33
C ALA A 21 3.39 18.51 0.57
N LYS A 22 4.21 19.29 1.30
CA LYS A 22 5.57 18.93 1.68
C LYS A 22 5.52 17.51 2.24
N ALA A 23 6.50 16.67 1.87
CA ALA A 23 6.61 15.34 2.43
C ALA A 23 6.48 15.44 3.96
N ALA A 24 5.45 14.80 4.51
CA ALA A 24 4.99 15.08 5.85
C ALA A 24 5.87 14.37 6.90
N CYS A 25 7.17 14.63 6.87
CA CYS A 25 8.17 14.01 7.73
C CYS A 25 8.77 14.98 8.77
N ASP A 26 8.34 16.25 8.79
CA ASP A 26 8.89 17.27 9.68
C ASP A 26 8.78 16.90 11.17
N ASP A 27 7.75 16.14 11.54
CA ASP A 27 7.52 15.66 12.90
C ASP A 27 8.23 14.33 13.24
N ILE A 28 8.90 13.70 12.27
CA ILE A 28 9.66 12.46 12.48
C ILE A 28 11.10 12.83 12.88
N PRO A 29 11.65 12.35 13.99
CA PRO A 29 13.06 12.56 14.34
C PRO A 29 14.00 12.02 13.27
N ALA A 30 15.12 12.71 13.01
CA ALA A 30 16.01 12.40 11.88
C ALA A 30 16.61 10.99 11.97
N GLU A 31 16.89 10.51 13.18
CA GLU A 31 17.38 9.17 13.49
C GLU A 31 16.42 8.05 13.07
N PHE A 32 15.12 8.34 12.92
CA PHE A 32 14.11 7.38 12.48
C PHE A 32 13.74 7.51 11.01
N ARG A 33 14.37 8.44 10.28
CA ARG A 33 14.07 8.68 8.85
C ARG A 33 14.83 7.73 7.91
N ALA A 34 15.24 6.55 8.35
CA ALA A 34 15.85 5.55 7.46
C ALA A 34 14.83 5.07 6.41
N ASP A 35 15.30 4.66 5.24
CA ASP A 35 14.40 4.05 4.23
C ASP A 35 13.79 2.77 4.79
N GLY A 36 12.48 2.61 4.59
CA GLY A 36 11.74 1.53 5.20
C GLY A 36 11.51 1.71 6.71
N GLY A 37 11.81 2.87 7.31
CA GLY A 37 11.50 3.14 8.70
C GLY A 37 10.00 3.01 8.96
N TRP A 38 9.59 2.12 9.87
CA TRP A 38 8.18 1.91 10.21
C TRP A 38 7.93 2.24 11.68
N LEU A 39 7.15 3.30 11.88
CA LEU A 39 6.95 3.92 13.19
C LEU A 39 5.46 3.99 13.52
N PHE A 40 5.16 4.00 14.82
CA PHE A 40 3.84 4.34 15.35
C PHE A 40 3.92 5.56 16.26
N LYS A 41 2.79 6.24 16.44
CA LYS A 41 2.70 7.45 17.25
C LYS A 41 2.23 7.12 18.67
N MET A 42 3.05 7.48 19.66
CA MET A 42 2.72 7.44 21.08
C MET A 42 2.69 8.88 21.62
N GLY A 43 1.49 9.40 21.87
CA GLY A 43 1.28 10.80 22.22
C GLY A 43 1.79 11.73 21.12
N LYS A 44 2.87 12.47 21.40
CA LYS A 44 3.54 13.36 20.42
C LYS A 44 4.82 12.77 19.82
N THR A 45 5.21 11.57 20.22
CA THR A 45 6.47 10.93 19.79
C THR A 45 6.24 9.81 18.80
N TRP A 46 7.19 9.60 17.90
CA TRP A 46 7.21 8.48 16.97
C TRP A 46 8.18 7.41 17.47
N ARG A 47 7.74 6.15 17.48
CA ARG A 47 8.47 5.01 18.03
C ARG A 47 8.54 3.86 17.00
N PRO A 48 9.63 3.08 16.94
CA PRO A 48 9.72 1.95 16.02
C PRO A 48 8.71 0.84 16.29
N VAL A 49 8.04 0.35 15.25
CA VAL A 49 7.03 -0.72 15.37
C VAL A 49 7.62 -2.03 15.90
N ASN A 50 8.75 -2.47 15.34
CA ASN A 50 9.34 -3.78 15.64
C ASN A 50 9.92 -3.92 17.06
N LYS A 51 9.86 -2.87 17.89
CA LYS A 51 10.44 -2.85 19.23
C LYS A 51 9.42 -2.55 20.32
N GLU A 52 8.51 -1.60 20.07
CA GLU A 52 7.74 -0.98 21.15
C GLU A 52 6.21 -1.12 20.95
N LEU A 53 5.74 -1.65 19.82
CA LEU A 53 4.31 -1.66 19.52
C LEU A 53 3.51 -2.63 20.40
N ASN A 54 4.05 -3.81 20.72
CA ASN A 54 3.37 -4.79 21.58
C ASN A 54 3.12 -4.19 22.97
N ASP A 55 4.18 -3.68 23.61
CA ASP A 55 4.11 -3.02 24.93
C ASP A 55 3.15 -1.84 24.94
N PHE A 56 3.15 -1.03 23.87
CA PHE A 56 2.26 0.13 23.76
C PHE A 56 0.79 -0.28 23.65
N VAL A 57 0.47 -1.27 22.83
CA VAL A 57 -0.91 -1.73 22.64
C VAL A 57 -1.39 -2.44 23.89
N GLY A 58 -0.59 -3.34 24.46
CA GLY A 58 -0.98 -4.22 25.55
C GLY A 58 -2.21 -5.05 25.19
N ASP A 59 -2.99 -5.49 26.18
CA ASP A 59 -4.13 -6.38 25.94
C ASP A 59 -5.38 -5.69 25.39
N ASN A 60 -5.32 -4.38 25.15
CA ASN A 60 -6.49 -3.56 24.82
C ASN A 60 -6.51 -3.15 23.36
N ALA A 61 -7.72 -3.10 22.80
CA ALA A 61 -7.91 -2.58 21.46
C ALA A 61 -7.68 -1.06 21.41
N LYS A 62 -6.74 -0.61 20.58
CA LYS A 62 -6.36 0.80 20.43
C LYS A 62 -6.25 1.19 18.97
N ARG A 63 -6.70 2.41 18.63
CA ARG A 63 -6.42 2.99 17.31
C ARG A 63 -4.99 3.53 17.31
N VAL A 64 -4.16 3.00 16.44
CA VAL A 64 -2.73 3.34 16.35
C VAL A 64 -2.48 4.06 15.03
N PHE A 65 -1.73 5.17 15.10
CA PHE A 65 -1.30 5.93 13.93
C PHE A 65 0.11 5.50 13.55
N PHE A 66 0.30 5.17 12.28
CA PHE A 66 1.54 4.69 11.71
C PHE A 66 2.10 5.67 10.69
N THR A 67 3.41 5.60 10.49
CA THR A 67 4.06 6.15 9.32
C THR A 67 5.09 5.16 8.79
N TYR A 68 5.14 5.04 7.47
CA TYR A 68 6.21 4.39 6.74
C TYR A 68 7.10 5.47 6.11
N VAL A 69 8.40 5.36 6.30
CA VAL A 69 9.38 6.32 5.78
C VAL A 69 9.96 5.78 4.49
N VAL A 70 9.81 6.60 3.46
CA VAL A 70 10.51 6.52 2.19
C VAL A 70 11.70 7.46 2.31
N ASN A 71 12.92 6.97 2.16
CA ASN A 71 14.11 7.80 2.13
C ASN A 71 15.08 7.31 1.04
N ASP A 72 15.19 8.08 -0.01
CA ASP A 72 15.98 7.77 -1.18
C ASP A 72 16.97 8.91 -1.48
N LYS A 73 17.65 9.37 -0.43
CA LYS A 73 18.67 10.42 -0.51
C LYS A 73 19.75 10.06 -1.53
N GLY A 74 19.98 10.97 -2.47
CA GLY A 74 20.98 10.82 -3.52
C GLY A 74 20.47 10.22 -4.83
N ALA A 75 19.20 9.84 -4.91
CA ALA A 75 18.58 9.51 -6.19
C ALA A 75 18.42 10.76 -7.07
N LYS A 76 18.59 10.59 -8.39
CA LYS A 76 18.45 11.69 -9.37
C LYS A 76 17.02 12.23 -9.47
N MET A 77 16.03 11.42 -9.10
CA MET A 77 14.61 11.72 -9.17
C MET A 77 13.93 11.25 -7.88
N PRO A 78 12.98 12.02 -7.31
CA PRO A 78 12.25 11.60 -6.13
C PRO A 78 11.52 10.26 -6.34
N ARG A 79 11.60 9.35 -5.37
CA ARG A 79 10.85 8.09 -5.40
C ARG A 79 9.36 8.35 -5.37
N ARG A 80 8.63 7.62 -6.23
CA ARG A 80 7.17 7.62 -6.31
C ARG A 80 6.73 6.17 -6.33
N GLY A 81 5.62 5.86 -5.68
CA GLY A 81 5.20 4.48 -5.57
C GLY A 81 3.90 4.27 -4.82
N LEU A 82 3.63 2.99 -4.53
CA LEU A 82 2.52 2.54 -3.72
C LEU A 82 3.03 1.81 -2.49
N LEU A 83 2.51 2.19 -1.33
CA LEU A 83 2.55 1.37 -0.13
C LEU A 83 1.24 0.57 -0.05
N ILE A 84 1.38 -0.75 0.02
CA ILE A 84 0.29 -1.68 0.28
C ILE A 84 0.31 -2.00 1.77
N VAL A 85 -0.81 -1.76 2.45
CA VAL A 85 -0.96 -2.02 3.88
C VAL A 85 -2.00 -3.12 4.06
N LYS A 86 -1.57 -4.29 4.51
CA LYS A 86 -2.39 -5.47 4.75
C LYS A 86 -2.54 -5.66 6.26
N SER A 87 -3.72 -6.05 6.71
CA SER A 87 -3.95 -6.39 8.11
C SER A 87 -5.06 -7.41 8.25
N GLY A 88 -5.09 -8.06 9.40
CA GLY A 88 -6.12 -9.02 9.79
C GLY A 88 -5.84 -9.53 11.19
N TYR A 89 -6.63 -10.51 11.63
CA TYR A 89 -6.40 -11.24 12.87
C TYR A 89 -5.99 -12.66 12.56
N ASP A 90 -4.88 -13.09 13.17
CA ASP A 90 -4.53 -14.50 13.21
C ASP A 90 -5.47 -15.21 14.19
N LEU A 91 -6.30 -16.13 13.68
CA LEU A 91 -7.28 -16.85 14.50
C LEU A 91 -6.63 -17.81 15.51
N VAL A 92 -5.33 -18.12 15.40
CA VAL A 92 -4.60 -18.85 16.45
C VAL A 92 -4.49 -18.01 17.73
N HIS A 93 -4.47 -16.68 17.61
CA HIS A 93 -4.21 -15.74 18.71
C HIS A 93 -5.39 -14.81 18.98
N ALA A 94 -6.46 -14.87 18.17
CA ALA A 94 -7.61 -13.97 18.28
C ALA A 94 -8.81 -14.67 18.91
N ARG A 95 -9.41 -14.02 19.92
CA ARG A 95 -10.80 -14.28 20.35
C ARG A 95 -11.78 -13.69 19.32
N SER A 96 -11.71 -14.16 18.09
CA SER A 96 -12.49 -13.66 16.95
C SER A 96 -13.63 -14.61 16.60
N ASP A 97 -14.67 -14.06 15.97
CA ASP A 97 -15.91 -14.75 15.55
C ASP A 97 -15.73 -15.80 14.40
N GLY A 98 -14.50 -16.31 14.19
CA GLY A 98 -14.15 -17.17 13.05
C GLY A 98 -13.68 -16.41 11.80
N ASP A 99 -13.41 -17.14 10.71
CA ASP A 99 -12.98 -16.54 9.43
C ASP A 99 -14.14 -15.75 8.82
N THR A 100 -13.92 -14.45 8.59
CA THR A 100 -14.93 -13.56 8.03
C THR A 100 -15.22 -13.82 6.54
N GLN A 101 -14.47 -14.72 5.89
CA GLN A 101 -14.56 -15.13 4.48
C GLN A 101 -14.47 -14.00 3.45
N ARG A 102 -14.35 -12.75 3.88
CA ARG A 102 -14.30 -11.55 3.04
C ARG A 102 -13.11 -10.68 3.40
N ILE A 103 -12.63 -9.96 2.38
CA ILE A 103 -11.53 -9.01 2.48
C ILE A 103 -12.05 -7.61 2.16
N THR A 104 -11.75 -6.65 3.03
CA THR A 104 -12.06 -5.24 2.82
C THR A 104 -10.95 -4.61 1.97
N LEU A 105 -11.33 -4.02 0.84
CA LEU A 105 -10.45 -3.27 -0.05
C LEU A 105 -10.65 -1.78 0.22
N LEU A 106 -9.57 -1.06 0.53
CA LEU A 106 -9.63 0.37 0.87
C LEU A 106 -8.63 1.19 0.07
N ARG A 107 -9.07 2.30 -0.48
CA ARG A 107 -8.19 3.28 -1.12
C ARG A 107 -8.75 4.65 -0.86
N ASN A 108 -7.98 5.53 -0.24
CA ASN A 108 -8.41 6.90 -0.01
C ASN A 108 -8.20 7.76 -1.26
N SER A 109 -8.98 8.83 -1.37
CA SER A 109 -8.84 9.77 -2.49
C SER A 109 -7.46 10.42 -2.44
N GLN A 110 -6.74 10.40 -3.55
CA GLN A 110 -5.43 11.04 -3.70
C GLN A 110 -5.33 11.67 -5.08
N ARG A 111 -4.82 12.91 -5.15
CA ARG A 111 -4.62 13.60 -6.42
C ARG A 111 -3.52 12.91 -7.21
N ASN A 112 -3.69 12.89 -8.53
CA ASN A 112 -2.63 12.48 -9.43
C ASN A 112 -1.49 13.48 -9.38
N VAL A 113 -0.28 12.95 -9.38
CA VAL A 113 0.96 13.71 -9.47
C VAL A 113 1.45 13.73 -10.91
N GLU A 114 1.11 12.70 -11.69
CA GLU A 114 1.50 12.59 -13.10
C GLU A 114 0.33 12.23 -14.02
N LYS A 115 0.46 12.60 -15.30
CA LYS A 115 -0.59 12.39 -16.31
C LYS A 115 -0.95 10.93 -16.56
N CYS A 116 -0.01 10.01 -16.34
CA CYS A 116 -0.22 8.59 -16.60
C CYS A 116 -0.93 7.85 -15.45
N GLU A 117 -1.15 8.53 -14.33
CA GLU A 117 -1.79 7.94 -13.17
C GLU A 117 -3.30 7.87 -13.34
N THR A 118 -3.90 6.78 -12.86
CA THR A 118 -5.36 6.76 -12.71
C THR A 118 -5.73 7.63 -11.51
N GLU A 119 -6.68 8.55 -11.71
CA GLU A 119 -7.27 9.36 -10.64
C GLU A 119 -7.72 8.44 -9.50
N VAL A 120 -7.09 8.58 -8.34
CA VAL A 120 -7.42 7.77 -7.18
C VAL A 120 -8.62 8.38 -6.51
N ARG A 121 -9.80 7.86 -6.84
CA ARG A 121 -11.02 8.12 -6.09
C ARG A 121 -11.07 7.21 -4.87
N TYR A 122 -11.74 7.70 -3.82
CA TYR A 122 -12.09 6.88 -2.68
C TYR A 122 -12.78 5.61 -3.15
N PHE A 123 -12.29 4.47 -2.68
CA PHE A 123 -12.82 3.16 -3.02
C PHE A 123 -12.88 2.32 -1.75
N LYS A 124 -14.05 1.74 -1.50
CA LYS A 124 -14.25 0.79 -0.42
C LYS A 124 -15.15 -0.33 -0.92
N ALA A 125 -14.68 -1.57 -0.84
CA ALA A 125 -15.44 -2.74 -1.25
C ALA A 125 -15.12 -3.92 -0.31
N LYS A 126 -15.97 -4.95 -0.34
CA LYS A 126 -15.72 -6.24 0.31
C LYS A 126 -15.83 -7.34 -0.72
N VAL A 127 -14.79 -8.14 -0.87
CA VAL A 127 -14.76 -9.27 -1.81
C VAL A 127 -14.59 -10.58 -1.08
N LEU A 128 -14.99 -11.68 -1.71
CA LEU A 128 -14.71 -13.01 -1.18
C LEU A 128 -13.20 -13.26 -1.13
N SER A 129 -12.76 -13.87 -0.04
CA SER A 129 -11.36 -14.11 0.24
C SER A 129 -10.70 -15.11 -0.70
N ASP A 130 -11.38 -16.22 -0.99
CA ASP A 130 -10.91 -17.23 -1.94
C ASP A 130 -10.70 -16.63 -3.35
N VAL A 131 -11.60 -15.74 -3.77
CA VAL A 131 -11.49 -15.00 -5.03
C VAL A 131 -10.29 -14.05 -5.00
N TYR A 132 -10.12 -13.31 -3.91
CA TYR A 132 -9.00 -12.39 -3.73
C TYR A 132 -7.65 -13.11 -3.76
N ASP A 133 -7.50 -14.17 -2.97
CA ASP A 133 -6.26 -14.92 -2.85
C ASP A 133 -5.95 -15.60 -4.20
N ARG A 134 -6.93 -16.22 -4.85
CA ARG A 134 -6.74 -16.79 -6.20
C ARG A 134 -6.30 -15.76 -7.25
N TYR A 135 -6.87 -14.56 -7.20
CA TYR A 135 -6.52 -13.49 -8.13
C TYR A 135 -5.05 -13.06 -7.97
N HIS A 136 -4.58 -12.89 -6.73
CA HIS A 136 -3.24 -12.41 -6.46
C HIS A 136 -2.17 -13.51 -6.53
N ASP A 137 -2.52 -14.73 -6.17
CA ASP A 137 -1.56 -15.84 -6.05
C ASP A 137 -1.40 -16.61 -7.36
N TYR A 138 -2.45 -16.72 -8.17
CA TYR A 138 -2.46 -17.53 -9.40
C TYR A 138 -2.81 -16.74 -10.66
N GLY A 139 -3.16 -15.46 -10.54
CA GLY A 139 -3.49 -14.61 -11.67
C GLY A 139 -4.78 -14.98 -12.41
N PHE A 140 -5.67 -15.74 -11.77
CA PHE A 140 -6.82 -16.39 -12.42
C PHE A 140 -8.12 -15.57 -12.34
N ARG A 141 -9.06 -15.82 -13.27
CA ARG A 141 -10.46 -15.37 -13.21
C ARG A 141 -11.34 -16.49 -12.67
N THR A 142 -11.81 -16.38 -11.43
CA THR A 142 -12.76 -17.32 -10.83
C THR A 142 -14.10 -17.27 -11.55
N LYS A 143 -14.43 -18.32 -12.32
CA LYS A 143 -15.73 -18.47 -13.00
C LYS A 143 -16.88 -18.39 -11.99
N GLY A 144 -17.94 -17.66 -12.32
CA GLY A 144 -19.12 -17.46 -11.46
C GLY A 144 -18.92 -16.49 -10.30
N LYS A 145 -17.79 -15.74 -10.29
CA LYS A 145 -17.43 -14.73 -9.28
C LYS A 145 -16.97 -13.42 -9.94
N GLU A 146 -17.50 -13.13 -11.12
CA GLU A 146 -17.10 -12.01 -11.97
C GLU A 146 -17.24 -10.67 -11.24
N ALA A 147 -18.30 -10.49 -10.43
CA ALA A 147 -18.51 -9.26 -9.66
C ALA A 147 -17.39 -8.98 -8.63
N ASP A 148 -16.89 -10.00 -7.94
CA ASP A 148 -15.77 -9.85 -6.99
C ASP A 148 -14.47 -9.56 -7.75
N VAL A 149 -14.25 -10.23 -8.89
CA VAL A 149 -13.09 -9.96 -9.76
C VAL A 149 -13.11 -8.51 -10.28
N ASP A 150 -14.26 -8.01 -10.73
CA ASP A 150 -14.42 -6.63 -11.20
C ASP A 150 -14.20 -5.59 -10.09
N LEU A 151 -14.55 -5.93 -8.83
CA LEU A 151 -14.23 -5.10 -7.68
C LEU A 151 -12.72 -5.07 -7.41
N ILE A 152 -12.05 -6.23 -7.48
CA ILE A 152 -10.58 -6.31 -7.35
C ILE A 152 -9.90 -5.53 -8.47
N GLU A 153 -10.33 -5.68 -9.72
CA GLU A 153 -9.73 -4.98 -10.84
C GLU A 153 -9.84 -3.45 -10.73
N ARG A 154 -10.96 -2.93 -10.20
CA ARG A 154 -11.17 -1.49 -9.94
C ARG A 154 -10.42 -0.97 -8.73
N PHE A 155 -10.10 -1.84 -7.78
CA PHE A 155 -9.29 -1.52 -6.61
C PHE A 155 -7.85 -1.19 -7.00
N HIS A 156 -7.29 -1.90 -7.97
CA HIS A 156 -5.97 -1.61 -8.53
C HIS A 156 -5.91 -0.27 -9.27
N VAL A 157 -4.70 0.29 -9.36
CA VAL A 157 -4.45 1.62 -9.95
C VAL A 157 -3.19 1.62 -10.78
N LYS A 158 -3.13 2.50 -11.77
CA LYS A 158 -1.86 2.92 -12.37
C LYS A 158 -1.23 4.02 -11.52
N TYR A 159 0.07 3.92 -11.34
CA TYR A 159 0.87 4.86 -10.54
C TYR A 159 2.18 5.19 -11.24
N ALA A 160 2.70 6.38 -10.97
CA ALA A 160 4.00 6.79 -11.47
C ALA A 160 5.12 6.16 -10.65
N THR A 161 6.18 5.71 -11.33
CA THR A 161 7.42 5.25 -10.70
C THR A 161 8.46 6.38 -10.72
N ARG A 162 9.66 6.05 -10.26
CA ARG A 162 10.82 6.95 -10.32
C ARG A 162 11.32 7.17 -11.76
N GLU A 163 11.02 6.26 -12.68
CA GLU A 163 11.53 6.32 -14.05
C GLU A 163 10.79 7.41 -14.85
N PRO A 164 11.50 8.22 -15.66
CA PRO A 164 10.85 9.18 -16.56
C PRO A 164 9.94 8.44 -17.55
N ALA A 165 8.62 8.67 -17.46
CA ALA A 165 7.56 7.92 -18.16
C ALA A 165 7.27 6.49 -17.65
N GLY A 166 7.88 6.08 -16.54
CA GLY A 166 7.58 4.81 -15.87
C GLY A 166 6.22 4.86 -15.20
N CYS A 167 5.25 4.17 -15.78
CA CYS A 167 3.92 4.03 -15.19
C CYS A 167 3.62 2.54 -15.11
N LYS A 168 3.37 2.07 -13.89
CA LYS A 168 3.12 0.66 -13.64
C LYS A 168 1.68 0.46 -13.20
N ASP A 169 1.14 -0.71 -13.54
CA ASP A 169 -0.12 -1.16 -12.97
C ASP A 169 0.17 -1.86 -11.63
N SER A 170 -0.60 -1.54 -10.57
CA SER A 170 -0.46 -2.22 -9.29
C SER A 170 -0.84 -3.69 -9.35
N LYS A 171 -1.55 -4.15 -10.38
CA LYS A 171 -1.79 -5.58 -10.68
C LYS A 171 -0.93 -6.16 -11.79
N GLU A 172 0.15 -5.48 -12.17
CA GLU A 172 1.08 -6.00 -13.18
C GLU A 172 1.58 -7.39 -12.78
N ALA A 173 1.30 -8.38 -13.65
CA ALA A 173 1.64 -9.78 -13.45
C ALA A 173 2.96 -10.17 -14.11
N ARG A 174 3.54 -9.27 -14.93
CA ARG A 174 4.89 -9.47 -15.46
C ARG A 174 5.85 -9.49 -14.27
N ALA A 175 6.72 -10.49 -14.24
CA ALA A 175 7.77 -10.52 -13.24
C ALA A 175 8.67 -9.31 -13.41
N ASP A 176 8.95 -8.67 -12.29
CA ASP A 176 10.02 -7.70 -12.21
C ASP A 176 11.33 -8.50 -12.22
N VAL A 177 12.07 -8.44 -13.33
CA VAL A 177 13.26 -9.28 -13.59
C VAL A 177 14.47 -8.84 -12.75
N TYR A 178 14.31 -7.82 -11.90
CA TYR A 178 15.41 -6.92 -11.61
C TYR A 178 16.61 -7.54 -10.90
N PHE A 179 16.50 -8.57 -10.04
CA PHE A 179 17.68 -9.28 -9.52
C PHE A 179 17.39 -10.74 -9.08
N GLY A 180 18.22 -11.70 -9.50
CA GLY A 180 18.33 -13.03 -8.86
C GLY A 180 17.48 -14.19 -9.40
N GLY A 181 16.87 -14.07 -10.59
CA GLY A 181 16.09 -15.16 -11.20
C GLY A 181 14.74 -15.44 -10.53
N ARG A 182 14.22 -14.46 -9.77
CA ARG A 182 12.94 -14.56 -9.05
C ARG A 182 11.85 -13.75 -9.76
N TRP A 183 10.63 -14.28 -9.77
CA TRP A 183 9.51 -13.79 -10.56
C TRP A 183 8.51 -12.98 -9.72
N THR A 184 8.97 -11.99 -8.94
CA THR A 184 8.06 -11.17 -8.13
C THR A 184 7.27 -10.22 -9.03
N SER A 185 5.95 -10.21 -8.93
CA SER A 185 5.07 -9.30 -9.68
C SER A 185 4.38 -8.31 -8.74
N ASN A 186 3.95 -7.14 -9.24
CA ASN A 186 3.19 -6.19 -8.43
C ASN A 186 1.94 -6.85 -7.85
N ARG A 187 1.30 -7.72 -8.63
CA ARG A 187 0.11 -8.47 -8.18
C ARG A 187 0.40 -9.35 -6.96
N SER A 188 1.54 -10.04 -6.92
CA SER A 188 1.90 -10.93 -5.79
C SER A 188 2.06 -10.19 -4.45
N GLN A 189 2.39 -8.89 -4.48
CA GLN A 189 2.63 -8.10 -3.27
C GLN A 189 1.36 -7.85 -2.44
N PHE A 190 0.20 -8.04 -3.04
CA PHE A 190 -1.11 -7.96 -2.38
C PHE A 190 -1.51 -9.24 -1.64
N SER A 191 -0.79 -10.35 -1.87
CA SER A 191 -1.10 -11.64 -1.23
C SER A 191 -0.96 -11.57 0.29
N PHE A 192 -1.82 -12.32 0.98
CA PHE A 192 -1.68 -12.62 2.41
C PHE A 192 -0.76 -13.81 2.68
N ASP A 193 -0.31 -14.55 1.66
CA ASP A 193 0.73 -15.57 1.79
C ASP A 193 2.12 -14.93 1.63
N PRO A 194 2.95 -14.89 2.70
CA PRO A 194 4.32 -14.35 2.60
C PRO A 194 5.18 -15.08 1.56
N LYS A 195 4.89 -16.35 1.26
CA LYS A 195 5.63 -17.11 0.24
C LYS A 195 5.34 -16.57 -1.15
N VAL A 196 4.08 -16.25 -1.46
CA VAL A 196 3.69 -15.63 -2.73
C VAL A 196 4.30 -14.24 -2.86
N VAL A 197 4.28 -13.44 -1.79
CA VAL A 197 4.93 -12.12 -1.78
C VAL A 197 6.43 -12.23 -2.07
N LYS A 198 7.10 -13.21 -1.45
CA LYS A 198 8.56 -13.41 -1.55
C LYS A 198 9.01 -14.03 -2.87
N PHE A 199 8.29 -15.03 -3.36
CA PHE A 199 8.72 -15.84 -4.50
C PHE A 199 7.97 -15.52 -5.80
N GLY A 200 6.92 -14.70 -5.71
CA GLY A 200 6.04 -14.38 -6.84
C GLY A 200 4.83 -15.31 -6.92
N GLN A 201 4.04 -15.09 -7.98
CA GLN A 201 2.82 -15.86 -8.22
C GLN A 201 3.13 -17.31 -8.59
N HIS A 202 2.20 -18.22 -8.27
CA HIS A 202 2.24 -19.59 -8.74
C HIS A 202 1.99 -19.67 -10.25
N SER A 203 2.37 -20.79 -10.87
CA SER A 203 2.21 -21.02 -12.32
C SER A 203 0.73 -20.91 -12.75
N GLN A 204 0.45 -19.97 -13.65
CA GLN A 204 -0.88 -19.76 -14.22
C GLN A 204 -1.35 -20.97 -15.06
N PHE A 205 -0.40 -21.68 -15.70
CA PHE A 205 -0.69 -22.86 -16.51
C PHE A 205 -1.20 -24.03 -15.66
N LEU A 206 -0.54 -24.31 -14.52
CA LEU A 206 -0.98 -25.38 -13.61
C LEU A 206 -2.33 -25.05 -12.98
N ALA A 207 -2.55 -23.79 -12.61
CA ALA A 207 -3.84 -23.33 -12.11
C ALA A 207 -4.97 -23.49 -13.15
N TRP A 208 -4.68 -23.25 -14.44
CA TRP A 208 -5.67 -23.36 -15.52
C TRP A 208 -6.18 -24.78 -15.75
N ILE A 209 -5.33 -25.81 -15.58
CA ILE A 209 -5.74 -27.22 -15.66
C ILE A 209 -6.32 -27.78 -14.36
N GLY A 210 -6.69 -26.91 -13.41
CA GLY A 210 -7.28 -27.31 -12.13
C GLY A 210 -6.27 -27.81 -11.09
N ILE A 211 -4.97 -27.81 -11.41
CA ILE A 211 -3.89 -28.10 -10.46
C ILE A 211 -3.50 -26.80 -9.78
N SER A 212 -4.43 -26.23 -9.01
CA SER A 212 -4.10 -25.29 -7.94
C SER A 212 -3.92 -26.10 -6.66
N PRO A 213 -2.87 -25.89 -5.85
CA PRO A 213 -2.86 -26.35 -4.47
C PRO A 213 -4.22 -26.04 -3.84
N ALA A 214 -4.77 -26.96 -3.06
CA ALA A 214 -5.91 -26.63 -2.21
C ALA A 214 -5.42 -25.53 -1.27
N TYR A 215 -5.78 -24.28 -1.56
CA TYR A 215 -5.28 -23.14 -0.81
C TYR A 215 -6.00 -23.13 0.52
N ALA A 216 -5.35 -23.71 1.53
CA ALA A 216 -5.70 -23.54 2.93
C ALA A 216 -4.95 -22.28 3.41
N ALA A 217 -5.48 -21.10 3.07
CA ALA A 217 -5.06 -19.89 3.76
C ALA A 217 -5.14 -20.17 5.27
N PRO A 218 -4.14 -19.74 6.08
CA PRO A 218 -4.34 -19.67 7.51
C PRO A 218 -5.67 -18.97 7.77
N PRO A 219 -6.50 -19.47 8.69
CA PRO A 219 -7.79 -18.84 8.94
C PRO A 219 -7.52 -17.45 9.53
N ILE A 220 -7.81 -16.41 8.73
CA ILE A 220 -7.57 -15.01 9.06
C ILE A 220 -8.91 -14.28 9.01
N SER A 221 -9.26 -13.57 10.07
CA SER A 221 -10.45 -12.72 10.12
C SER A 221 -10.13 -11.24 9.93
N ASP A 222 -11.15 -10.46 9.60
CA ASP A 222 -11.08 -8.99 9.40
C ASP A 222 -9.95 -8.55 8.46
N ARG A 223 -9.76 -9.32 7.37
CA ARG A 223 -8.76 -9.00 6.36
C ARG A 223 -9.06 -7.66 5.73
N GLN A 224 -8.08 -6.77 5.73
CA GLN A 224 -8.13 -5.47 5.08
C GLN A 224 -6.86 -5.22 4.29
N VAL A 225 -7.01 -4.67 3.08
CA VAL A 225 -5.91 -4.20 2.25
C VAL A 225 -6.15 -2.75 1.86
N GLU A 226 -5.17 -1.90 2.11
CA GLU A 226 -5.18 -0.49 1.77
C GLU A 226 -4.05 -0.13 0.80
N ILE A 227 -4.35 0.67 -0.23
CA ILE A 227 -3.34 1.28 -1.13
C ILE A 227 -3.12 2.74 -0.73
N LYS A 228 -1.86 3.12 -0.51
CA LYS A 228 -1.43 4.50 -0.32
C LYS A 228 -0.43 4.89 -1.41
N LYS A 229 -0.75 5.86 -2.26
CA LYS A 229 0.22 6.52 -3.13
C LYS A 229 1.13 7.42 -2.32
N TYR A 230 2.39 7.52 -2.72
CA TYR A 230 3.33 8.49 -2.17
C TYR A 230 4.24 9.07 -3.23
N VAL A 231 4.75 10.26 -2.94
CA VAL A 231 5.76 10.96 -3.72
C VAL A 231 6.74 11.57 -2.74
N ALA A 232 8.01 11.19 -2.87
CA ALA A 232 9.09 11.80 -2.13
C ALA A 232 9.29 13.27 -2.54
N ASP A 233 9.74 14.09 -1.62
CA ASP A 233 10.13 15.47 -1.89
C ASP A 233 11.48 15.57 -2.61
N SER A 234 11.97 16.79 -2.79
CA SER A 234 13.27 17.08 -3.41
C SER A 234 14.46 16.47 -2.65
N ASP A 235 14.31 16.19 -1.36
CA ASP A 235 15.35 15.56 -0.54
C ASP A 235 15.28 14.02 -0.60
N GLY A 236 14.34 13.48 -1.39
CA GLY A 236 14.11 12.05 -1.53
C GLY A 236 13.32 11.45 -0.37
N LEU A 237 12.61 12.26 0.42
CA LEU A 237 11.92 11.82 1.63
C LEU A 237 10.39 11.83 1.45
N ALA A 238 9.70 10.80 1.95
CA ALA A 238 8.24 10.76 2.07
C ALA A 238 7.81 10.01 3.34
N CYS A 239 6.73 10.47 3.97
CA CYS A 239 6.14 9.80 5.14
C CYS A 239 4.70 9.41 4.83
N VAL A 240 4.50 8.11 4.64
CA VAL A 240 3.21 7.53 4.26
C VAL A 240 2.46 7.16 5.52
N ARG A 241 1.45 7.97 5.87
CA ARG A 241 0.69 7.82 7.10
C ARG A 241 -0.58 7.01 6.90
N PHE A 242 -0.90 6.18 7.88
CA PHE A 242 -2.13 5.40 7.96
C PHE A 242 -2.47 5.12 9.42
N ASP A 243 -3.67 4.61 9.68
CA ASP A 243 -4.09 4.25 11.02
C ASP A 243 -4.89 2.96 10.99
N ILE A 244 -4.71 2.14 12.02
CA ILE A 244 -5.34 0.83 12.14
C ILE A 244 -5.74 0.62 13.60
N LYS A 245 -6.89 -0.01 13.82
CA LYS A 245 -7.27 -0.52 15.14
C LYS A 245 -6.47 -1.80 15.42
N VAL A 246 -5.59 -1.75 16.41
CA VAL A 246 -4.73 -2.84 16.85
C VAL A 246 -5.28 -3.42 18.15
N GLN A 247 -5.31 -4.74 18.26
CA GLN A 247 -5.71 -5.50 19.45
C GLN A 247 -5.00 -6.86 19.39
N PRO A 248 -5.02 -7.67 20.47
CA PRO A 248 -4.39 -8.98 20.48
C PRO A 248 -4.76 -9.85 19.27
N GLY A 249 -3.77 -10.54 18.71
CA GLY A 249 -3.90 -11.36 17.52
C GLY A 249 -3.92 -10.60 16.18
N ARG A 250 -3.90 -9.25 16.18
CA ARG A 250 -3.77 -8.48 14.93
C ARG A 250 -2.38 -8.71 14.32
N PHE A 251 -2.31 -8.79 13.00
CA PHE A 251 -1.08 -8.56 12.26
C PHE A 251 -1.23 -7.36 11.33
N ILE A 252 -0.10 -6.73 11.01
CA ILE A 252 0.02 -5.70 10.00
C ILE A 252 1.22 -6.05 9.12
N ARG A 253 1.06 -5.96 7.81
CA ARG A 253 2.11 -6.20 6.82
C ARG A 253 2.10 -5.07 5.82
N ILE A 254 3.28 -4.57 5.49
CA ILE A 254 3.43 -3.49 4.52
C ILE A 254 4.42 -3.87 3.41
N ASN A 255 4.08 -3.48 2.19
CA ASN A 255 4.90 -3.68 1.00
C ASN A 255 4.98 -2.36 0.23
N ASP A 256 6.20 -1.89 -0.03
CA ASP A 256 6.45 -0.76 -0.94
C ASP A 256 6.85 -1.33 -2.30
N LEU A 257 6.01 -1.08 -3.32
CA LEU A 257 6.22 -1.65 -4.66
C LEU A 257 7.48 -1.13 -5.35
N GLU A 258 7.99 0.03 -4.92
CA GLU A 258 9.12 0.72 -5.55
C GLU A 258 10.35 0.80 -4.63
N HIS A 259 10.32 0.10 -3.50
CA HIS A 259 11.49 -0.02 -2.63
C HIS A 259 12.56 -0.90 -3.30
N PRO A 260 13.82 -0.44 -3.39
CA PRO A 260 14.90 -1.22 -3.99
C PRO A 260 15.32 -2.43 -3.13
N GLY A 261 15.81 -3.50 -3.76
CA GLY A 261 16.46 -4.64 -3.08
C GLY A 261 15.52 -5.63 -2.36
N LEU A 262 16.08 -6.38 -1.40
CA LEU A 262 15.44 -7.53 -0.72
C LEU A 262 14.19 -7.17 0.12
N PHE A 263 13.87 -5.89 0.29
CA PHE A 263 12.67 -5.44 1.04
C PHE A 263 11.37 -5.69 0.29
N ARG A 264 11.40 -5.81 -1.04
CA ARG A 264 10.25 -6.33 -1.80
C ARG A 264 10.05 -7.84 -1.59
N GLU A 265 11.12 -8.54 -1.18
CA GLU A 265 11.11 -10.00 -0.92
C GLU A 265 10.75 -10.35 0.54
N LYS A 266 10.89 -9.39 1.46
CA LYS A 266 10.57 -9.53 2.88
C LYS A 266 9.63 -8.38 3.24
N GLU A 267 8.34 -8.61 3.06
CA GLU A 267 7.31 -7.71 3.59
C GLU A 267 7.66 -7.31 5.03
N GLN A 268 7.54 -6.04 5.36
CA GLN A 268 7.68 -5.66 6.77
C GLN A 268 6.41 -6.11 7.47
N SER A 269 6.57 -6.91 8.51
CA SER A 269 5.46 -7.49 9.24
C SER A 269 5.61 -7.20 10.72
N TRP A 270 4.47 -6.93 11.34
CA TRP A 270 4.29 -6.94 12.77
C TRP A 270 3.16 -7.92 13.07
N VAL A 271 3.40 -8.78 14.05
CA VAL A 271 2.44 -9.74 14.56
C VAL A 271 2.41 -9.55 16.06
N TRP A 272 1.22 -9.62 16.65
CA TRP A 272 1.06 -9.68 18.09
C TRP A 272 1.86 -10.87 18.67
N THR A 273 2.71 -10.62 19.65
CA THR A 273 3.39 -11.66 20.44
C THR A 273 3.02 -11.46 21.90
N GLU A 274 2.61 -12.53 22.58
CA GLU A 274 2.41 -12.54 24.03
C GLU A 274 3.75 -12.44 24.79
#